data_AF-A0AAV9A1S7-F1
#
_entry.id   AF-A0AAV9A1S7-F1
#
_cell.length_a   1.000
_cell.length_b   1.000
_cell.length_c   1.000
_cell.angle_alpha   90.00
_cell.angle_beta   90.00
_cell.angle_gamma   90.00
#
_symmetry.space_group_name_H-M   'P 1'
#
loop_
_entity.id
_entity.type
_entity.pdbx_description
1 polymer ?
#
loop_
_entity_poly.entity_id
_entity_poly.type
_entity_poly.pdbx_seq_one_letter_code
_entity_poly.pdbx_strand_id
1 'polypeptide(L)'
;MDPLNSSLISSEAQAKLVFLDLLHVKESFLRQKAYQLWLLDGDRNSHFLHSMVKSLIAWNSIHTVKLQDGSFSSDPLTVRTHAADFFKALLNT
;
A
#
# COMPACT_ATOMS: atom_id res chain seq x y z
N MET A 1 -25.49 3.45 -34.13
CA MET A 1 -24.93 3.84 -32.82
C MET A 1 -25.55 5.18 -32.48
N ASP A 2 -26.47 5.21 -31.52
CA ASP A 2 -27.12 6.45 -31.08
C ASP A 2 -26.25 7.13 -30.01
N PRO A 3 -25.65 8.30 -30.29
CA PRO A 3 -24.77 8.99 -29.37
C PRO A 3 -25.49 9.62 -28.16
N LEU A 4 -26.82 9.64 -28.14
CA LEU A 4 -27.64 10.25 -27.08
C LEU A 4 -28.29 9.21 -26.16
N ASN A 5 -27.85 7.96 -26.21
CA ASN A 5 -28.39 6.90 -25.36
C ASN A 5 -28.16 7.24 -23.87
N SER A 6 -29.24 7.64 -23.20
CA SER A 6 -29.24 8.11 -21.81
C SER A 6 -28.78 7.04 -20.81
N SER A 7 -29.06 5.77 -21.09
CA SER A 7 -28.60 4.64 -20.25
C SER A 7 -27.08 4.45 -20.32
N LEU A 8 -26.50 4.56 -21.52
CA LEU A 8 -25.05 4.50 -21.73
C LEU A 8 -24.35 5.70 -21.07
N ILE A 9 -24.91 6.90 -21.24
CA ILE A 9 -24.38 8.14 -20.63
C ILE A 9 -24.39 8.04 -19.09
N SER A 10 -25.48 7.53 -18.52
CA SER A 10 -25.60 7.35 -17.06
C SER A 10 -24.62 6.30 -16.54
N SER A 11 -24.46 5.19 -17.28
CA SER A 11 -23.49 4.14 -16.95
C SER A 11 -22.05 4.64 -17.02
N GLU A 12 -21.71 5.45 -18.03
CA GLU A 12 -20.39 6.06 -18.17
C GLU A 12 -20.09 7.00 -17.00
N ALA A 13 -21.05 7.85 -16.63
CA ALA A 13 -20.92 8.76 -15.49
C ALA A 13 -20.67 7.99 -14.18
N GLN A 14 -21.41 6.90 -13.95
CA GLN A 14 -21.23 6.06 -12.78
C GLN A 14 -19.86 5.36 -12.77
N ALA A 15 -19.44 4.79 -13.90
CA ALA A 15 -18.14 4.16 -14.03
C ALA A 15 -16.99 5.15 -13.75
N LYS A 16 -17.13 6.40 -14.23
CA LYS A 16 -16.15 7.46 -13.98
C LYS A 16 -16.05 7.81 -12.49
N LEU A 17 -17.17 7.90 -11.78
CA LEU A 17 -17.16 8.16 -10.33
C LEU A 17 -16.43 7.05 -9.56
N VAL A 18 -16.75 5.79 -9.87
CA VAL A 18 -16.09 4.63 -9.25
C VAL A 18 -14.59 4.62 -9.57
N PHE A 19 -14.22 4.93 -10.81
CA PHE A 19 -12.82 5.00 -11.21
C PHE A 19 -12.04 6.07 -10.43
N LEU A 20 -12.62 7.26 -10.24
CA LEU A 20 -11.99 8.34 -9.48
C LEU A 20 -11.81 7.99 -8.00
N ASP A 21 -12.80 7.32 -7.40
CA ASP A 21 -12.72 6.85 -6.01
C ASP A 21 -11.61 5.80 -5.84
N LEU A 22 -11.58 4.78 -6.70
CA LEU A 22 -10.52 3.76 -6.69
C LEU A 22 -9.13 4.36 -6.90
N LEU A 23 -9.01 5.38 -7.76
CA LEU A 23 -7.76 6.10 -7.98
C LEU A 23 -7.31 6.83 -6.71
N HIS A 24 -8.23 7.50 -6.03
CA HIS A 24 -7.94 8.18 -4.77
C HIS A 24 -7.46 7.21 -3.67
N VAL A 25 -8.11 6.06 -3.53
CA VAL A 25 -7.71 5.01 -2.58
C VAL A 25 -6.31 4.49 -2.92
N LYS A 26 -6.05 4.20 -4.19
CA LYS A 26 -4.75 3.73 -4.67
C LYS A 26 -3.64 4.75 -4.38
N GLU A 27 -3.89 6.02 -4.61
CA GLU A 27 -2.94 7.10 -4.31
C GLU A 27 -2.64 7.20 -2.82
N SER A 28 -3.67 7.15 -1.97
CA SER A 28 -3.50 7.22 -0.52
C SER A 28 -2.64 6.07 0.00
N PHE A 29 -2.87 4.86 -0.50
CA PHE A 29 -2.05 3.69 -0.20
C PHE A 29 -0.59 3.86 -0.65
N LEU A 30 -0.36 4.35 -1.87
CA LEU A 30 0.99 4.57 -2.38
C LEU A 30 1.73 5.67 -1.62
N ARG A 31 1.03 6.74 -1.21
CA ARG A 31 1.62 7.81 -0.37
C ARG A 31 2.08 7.30 0.98
N GLN A 32 1.26 6.48 1.65
CA GLN A 32 1.65 5.83 2.91
C GLN A 32 2.90 4.98 2.72
N LYS A 33 2.98 4.23 1.62
CA LYS A 33 4.16 3.41 1.30
C LYS A 33 5.39 4.20 0.87
N ALA A 34 5.22 5.37 0.25
CA ALA A 34 6.31 6.20 -0.27
C ALA A 34 6.93 7.16 0.76
N TYR A 35 6.53 7.08 2.03
CA TYR A 35 7.07 7.94 3.11
C TYR A 35 7.05 9.46 2.80
N GLN A 36 5.99 9.93 2.13
CA GLN A 36 5.68 11.36 1.94
C GLN A 36 6.69 12.19 1.10
N LEU A 37 7.69 11.59 0.45
CA LEU A 37 8.60 12.29 -0.49
C LEU A 37 7.92 12.74 -1.80
N TRP A 38 6.72 12.23 -2.08
CA TRP A 38 5.97 12.50 -3.32
C TRP A 38 5.58 13.97 -3.54
N LEU A 39 5.40 14.76 -2.46
CA LEU A 39 5.03 16.17 -2.57
C LEU A 39 6.17 17.06 -3.12
N LEU A 40 7.41 16.57 -3.13
CA LEU A 40 8.56 17.36 -3.57
C LEU A 40 8.91 17.13 -5.05
N ASP A 41 8.68 15.93 -5.61
CA ASP A 41 9.39 15.50 -6.84
C ASP A 41 8.57 14.89 -8.01
N GLY A 42 7.23 14.83 -8.00
CA GLY A 42 6.54 14.70 -9.30
C GLY A 42 5.16 14.01 -9.43
N ASP A 43 4.69 14.05 -10.68
CA ASP A 43 3.37 13.64 -11.18
C ASP A 43 3.05 12.14 -11.02
N ARG A 44 1.73 11.86 -10.96
CA ARG A 44 0.95 10.67 -10.57
C ARG A 44 1.28 9.35 -11.28
N ASN A 45 2.25 9.30 -12.20
CA ASN A 45 2.54 8.10 -12.99
C ASN A 45 4.01 7.91 -13.35
N SER A 46 4.92 8.55 -12.62
CA SER A 46 6.34 8.41 -12.91
C SER A 46 6.86 7.01 -12.54
N HIS A 47 7.70 6.45 -13.41
CA HIS A 47 8.52 5.26 -13.09
C HIS A 47 9.29 5.43 -11.77
N PHE A 48 9.62 6.69 -11.45
CA PHE A 48 10.26 7.09 -10.20
C PHE A 48 9.42 6.74 -8.96
N LEU A 49 8.12 7.09 -8.92
CA LEU A 49 7.24 6.75 -7.79
C LEU A 49 7.21 5.24 -7.55
N HIS A 50 6.99 4.47 -8.62
CA HIS A 50 6.91 3.02 -8.51
C HIS A 50 8.24 2.40 -8.07
N SER A 51 9.36 2.94 -8.52
CA SER A 51 10.70 2.49 -8.12
C SER A 51 10.99 2.85 -6.66
N MET A 52 10.69 4.07 -6.23
CA MET A 52 10.85 4.53 -4.85
C MET A 52 10.00 3.70 -3.88
N VAL A 53 8.72 3.45 -4.21
CA VAL A 53 7.84 2.59 -3.42
C VAL A 53 8.41 1.17 -3.30
N LYS A 54 8.94 0.60 -4.39
CA LYS A 54 9.57 -0.73 -4.35
C LYS A 54 10.80 -0.74 -3.44
N SER A 55 11.68 0.25 -3.55
CA SER A 55 12.88 0.36 -2.71
C SER A 55 12.52 0.51 -1.23
N LEU A 56 11.50 1.31 -0.90
CA LEU A 56 11.04 1.47 0.47
C LEU A 56 10.36 0.21 1.02
N ILE A 57 9.59 -0.51 0.20
CA ILE A 57 9.03 -1.82 0.60
C ILE A 57 10.17 -2.80 0.89
N ALA A 58 11.19 -2.87 0.04
CA ALA A 58 12.33 -3.75 0.24
C ALA A 58 13.10 -3.37 1.51
N TRP A 59 13.33 -2.08 1.75
CA TRP A 59 14.04 -1.60 2.92
C TRP A 59 13.28 -1.84 4.23
N ASN A 60 11.96 -1.66 4.22
CA ASN A 60 11.10 -1.90 5.39
C ASN A 60 10.67 -3.38 5.53
N SER A 61 11.08 -4.25 4.61
CA SER A 61 10.74 -5.67 4.67
C SER A 61 11.54 -6.35 5.78
N ILE A 62 10.84 -6.91 6.76
CA ILE A 62 11.45 -7.69 7.83
C ILE A 62 11.65 -9.12 7.34
N HIS A 63 12.89 -9.47 6.98
CA HIS A 63 13.25 -10.80 6.48
C HIS A 63 13.58 -11.80 7.59
N THR A 64 14.03 -11.31 8.72
CA THR A 64 14.46 -12.14 9.85
C THR A 64 14.13 -11.42 11.14
N VAL A 65 13.61 -12.15 12.13
CA VAL A 65 13.42 -11.65 13.49
C VAL A 65 14.26 -12.44 14.46
N LYS A 66 14.69 -11.77 15.53
CA LYS A 66 15.32 -12.43 16.67
C LYS A 66 14.23 -12.85 17.65
N LEU A 67 14.19 -14.14 17.96
CA LEU A 67 13.27 -14.73 18.93
C LEU A 67 13.77 -14.51 20.36
N GLN A 68 12.89 -14.72 21.34
CA GLN A 68 13.20 -14.55 22.77
C GLN A 68 14.30 -15.48 23.27
N ASP A 69 14.44 -16.66 22.65
CA ASP A 69 15.51 -17.63 22.94
C ASP A 69 16.88 -17.23 22.36
N GLY A 70 16.93 -16.12 21.64
CA GLY A 70 18.15 -15.60 21.00
C GLY A 70 18.41 -16.14 19.60
N SER A 71 17.60 -17.09 19.10
CA SER A 71 17.71 -17.62 17.75
C SER A 71 17.09 -16.66 16.71
N PHE A 72 17.49 -16.81 15.45
CA PHE A 72 16.94 -16.04 14.34
C PHE A 72 15.99 -16.90 13.52
N SER A 73 14.82 -16.36 13.19
CA SER A 73 13.84 -17.01 12.31
C SER A 73 13.56 -16.14 11.09
N SER A 74 13.59 -16.77 9.92
CA SER A 74 13.21 -16.17 8.64
C SER A 74 11.88 -16.73 8.11
N ASP A 75 11.20 -17.57 8.90
CA ASP A 75 9.89 -18.11 8.53
C ASP A 75 8.81 -17.00 8.60
N PRO A 76 8.09 -16.70 7.49
CA PRO A 76 7.15 -15.59 7.45
C PRO A 76 6.01 -15.68 8.46
N LEU A 77 5.54 -16.90 8.78
CA LEU A 77 4.46 -17.11 9.75
C LEU A 77 4.95 -16.84 11.18
N THR A 78 6.14 -17.33 11.50
CA THR A 78 6.82 -17.11 12.77
C THR A 78 7.13 -15.63 12.99
N VAL A 79 7.68 -14.94 11.99
CA VAL A 79 7.97 -13.49 12.03
C VAL A 79 6.70 -12.69 12.36
N ARG A 80 5.59 -12.98 11.68
CA ARG A 80 4.32 -12.27 11.87
C ARG A 80 3.76 -12.48 13.27
N THR A 81 3.73 -13.73 13.73
CA THR A 81 3.17 -14.09 15.04
C THR A 81 4.02 -13.46 16.15
N HIS A 82 5.34 -13.60 16.04
CA HIS A 82 6.27 -13.04 17.03
C HIS A 82 6.20 -11.51 17.11
N ALA A 83 6.11 -10.82 15.97
CA ALA A 83 5.93 -9.37 15.95
C ALA A 83 4.62 -8.94 16.63
N ALA A 84 3.50 -9.62 16.33
CA ALA A 84 2.22 -9.32 16.95
C ALA A 84 2.25 -9.53 18.47
N ASP A 85 2.82 -10.63 18.93
CA ASP A 85 2.87 -10.95 20.36
C ASP A 85 3.84 -10.03 21.13
N PHE A 86 4.96 -9.65 20.52
CA PHE A 86 5.86 -8.65 21.09
C PHE A 86 5.15 -7.31 21.31
N PHE A 87 4.42 -6.80 20.32
CA PHE A 87 3.71 -5.52 20.46
C PHE A 87 2.50 -5.59 21.39
N LYS A 88 1.76 -6.71 21.45
CA LYS A 88 0.73 -6.92 22.47
C LYS A 88 1.31 -6.84 23.88
N ALA A 89 2.42 -7.55 24.11
CA ALA A 89 3.11 -7.54 25.40
C ALA A 89 3.67 -6.15 25.74
N LEU A 90 4.20 -5.42 24.75
CA LEU A 90 4.72 -4.06 24.94
C LEU A 90 3.63 -3.05 25.28
N LEU A 91 2.46 -3.17 24.66
CA LEU A 91 1.36 -2.20 24.75
C LEU A 91 0.34 -2.52 25.85
N ASN A 92 0.45 -3.67 26.53
CA ASN A 92 -0.47 -4.11 27.59
C ASN A 92 -1.97 -4.06 27.18
N THR A 93 -2.28 -4.33 25.90
CA THR A 93 -3.64 -4.63 25.41
C THR A 93 -3.81 -6.12 25.24
#